data_AF-A0A1Q7KA37-F1
#
_entry.id   AF-A0A1Q7KA37-F1
#
_cell.length_a   1.000
_cell.length_b   1.000
_cell.length_c   1.000
_cell.angle_alpha   90.00
_cell.angle_beta   90.00
_cell.angle_gamma   90.00
#
_symmetry.space_group_name_H-M   'P 1'
#
loop_
_entity.id
_entity.type
_entity.pdbx_description
1 polymer ?
#
loop_
_entity_poly.entity_id
_entity_poly.type
_entity_poly.pdbx_seq_one_letter_code
_entity_poly.pdbx_strand_id
1 'polypeptide(L)'
;MTITNGSRINEWFVPKFGPTRFRVFVGLLFLPYTGMCVSFTIIGSMIATEIAWDRVGAIALIYALALGVSAHVADNLGSKKAKPWGSYFTKSQLLVLMVTTLAAAYGIGIYYIVLFVPLLGIIAALEGFFLFAYNFEAFGGRFHSNFWFAISWGTLPALAGYVMQANSISIVAL
;
A
#
# COMPACT_ATOMS: atom_id res chain seq x y z
N MET A 1 -23.26 -22.79 3.97
CA MET A 1 -22.13 -21.92 4.35
C MET A 1 -22.66 -20.94 5.37
N THR A 2 -22.46 -21.22 6.66
CA THR A 2 -23.08 -20.45 7.75
C THR A 2 -22.27 -19.18 7.96
N ILE A 3 -22.83 -18.02 7.60
CA ILE A 3 -22.21 -16.72 7.86
C ILE A 3 -22.26 -16.51 9.37
N THR A 4 -21.17 -16.81 10.07
CA THR A 4 -21.01 -16.49 11.49
C THR A 4 -20.94 -14.97 11.67
N ASN A 5 -21.41 -14.51 12.83
CA ASN A 5 -21.65 -13.12 13.24
C ASN A 5 -20.39 -12.21 13.33
N GLY A 6 -19.34 -12.49 12.54
CA GLY A 6 -18.05 -11.79 12.50
C GLY A 6 -17.65 -11.27 11.12
N SER A 7 -18.60 -11.13 10.18
CA SER A 7 -18.28 -10.61 8.86
C SER A 7 -17.99 -9.09 8.94
N ARG A 8 -16.74 -8.70 8.68
CA ARG A 8 -16.34 -7.28 8.49
C ARG A 8 -16.93 -6.67 7.19
N ILE A 9 -18.03 -7.22 6.70
CA ILE A 9 -18.77 -6.74 5.53
C ILE A 9 -19.71 -5.56 5.90
N ASN A 10 -19.94 -5.34 7.19
CA ASN A 10 -20.76 -4.27 7.74
C ASN A 10 -19.93 -3.08 8.25
N GLU A 11 -18.61 -3.08 8.01
CA GLU A 11 -17.74 -1.95 8.28
C GLU A 11 -18.24 -0.68 7.56
N TRP A 12 -18.09 0.48 8.20
CA TRP A 12 -18.70 1.73 7.73
C TRP A 12 -18.24 2.17 6.32
N PHE A 13 -17.03 1.77 5.91
CA PHE A 13 -16.44 2.08 4.60
C PHE A 13 -16.76 1.02 3.54
N VAL A 14 -17.40 -0.10 3.91
CA VAL A 14 -17.84 -1.12 2.96
C VAL A 14 -19.21 -0.72 2.40
N PRO A 15 -19.39 -0.69 1.06
CA PRO A 15 -20.67 -0.34 0.45
C PRO A 15 -21.80 -1.25 0.94
N LYS A 16 -22.98 -0.65 1.16
CA LYS A 16 -24.21 -1.37 1.48
C LYS A 16 -24.97 -1.87 0.25
N PHE A 17 -24.49 -1.52 -0.95
CA PHE A 17 -25.11 -1.85 -2.23
C PHE A 17 -24.20 -2.76 -3.08
N GLY A 18 -24.79 -3.34 -4.12
CA GLY A 18 -24.09 -4.17 -5.10
C GLY A 18 -23.85 -5.62 -4.64
N PRO A 19 -23.29 -6.46 -5.53
CA PRO A 19 -23.04 -7.86 -5.24
C PRO A 19 -22.06 -8.07 -4.07
N THR A 20 -22.21 -9.17 -3.33
CA THR A 20 -21.34 -9.50 -2.18
C THR A 20 -19.85 -9.46 -2.51
N ARG A 21 -19.44 -9.96 -3.69
CA ARG A 21 -18.03 -9.95 -4.12
C ARG A 21 -17.48 -8.53 -4.30
N PHE A 22 -18.29 -7.59 -4.78
CA PHE A 22 -17.89 -6.18 -4.89
C PHE A 22 -17.67 -5.58 -3.50
N ARG A 23 -18.62 -5.78 -2.58
CA ARG A 23 -18.54 -5.27 -1.20
C ARG A 23 -17.31 -5.83 -0.47
N VAL A 24 -17.06 -7.14 -0.61
CA VAL A 24 -15.90 -7.79 0.00
C VAL A 24 -14.60 -7.31 -0.64
N PHE A 25 -14.57 -7.09 -1.95
CA PHE A 25 -13.41 -6.48 -2.61
C PHE A 25 -13.12 -5.08 -2.06
N VAL A 26 -14.12 -4.22 -1.89
CA VAL A 26 -13.92 -2.89 -1.26
C VAL A 26 -13.46 -3.03 0.20
N GLY A 27 -13.96 -4.02 0.94
CA GLY A 27 -13.48 -4.35 2.27
C GLY A 27 -11.99 -4.74 2.29
N LEU A 28 -11.57 -5.56 1.33
CA LEU A 28 -10.18 -5.97 1.13
C LEU A 28 -9.25 -4.78 0.83
N LEU A 29 -9.73 -3.76 0.10
CA LEU A 29 -8.95 -2.55 -0.19
C LEU A 29 -8.71 -1.66 1.03
N PHE A 30 -9.43 -1.88 2.13
CA PHE A 30 -9.33 -1.13 3.38
C PHE A 30 -9.17 0.39 3.15
N LEU A 31 -10.09 0.95 2.35
CA LEU A 31 -9.98 2.28 1.75
C LEU A 31 -9.56 3.41 2.71
N PRO A 32 -9.98 3.46 3.99
CA PRO A 32 -9.51 4.47 4.92
C PRO A 32 -7.98 4.42 5.14
N TYR A 33 -7.41 3.22 5.30
CA TYR A 33 -5.96 3.05 5.46
C TYR A 33 -5.22 3.34 4.15
N THR A 34 -5.77 2.89 3.02
CA THR A 34 -5.21 3.20 1.70
C THR A 34 -5.17 4.70 1.45
N GLY A 35 -6.27 5.40 1.75
CA GLY A 35 -6.36 6.85 1.65
C GLY A 35 -5.37 7.56 2.58
N MET A 36 -5.17 7.04 3.80
CA MET A 36 -4.15 7.56 4.72
C MET A 36 -2.74 7.48 4.11
N CYS A 37 -2.30 6.31 3.63
CA CYS A 37 -0.97 6.15 3.03
C CYS A 37 -0.78 7.03 1.78
N VAL A 38 -1.80 7.10 0.90
CA VAL A 38 -1.78 7.98 -0.27
C VAL A 38 -1.73 9.46 0.15
N SER A 39 -2.42 9.85 1.22
CA SER A 39 -2.37 11.23 1.71
C SER A 39 -0.97 11.62 2.17
N PHE A 40 -0.20 10.70 2.76
CA PHE A 40 1.17 10.95 3.17
C PHE A 40 2.09 11.22 1.97
N THR A 41 1.94 10.47 0.87
CA THR A 41 2.74 10.76 -0.34
C THR A 41 2.42 12.13 -0.92
N ILE A 42 1.14 12.53 -0.90
CA ILE A 42 0.72 13.86 -1.34
C ILE A 42 1.33 14.94 -0.43
N ILE A 43 1.19 14.80 0.89
CA ILE A 43 1.77 15.74 1.87
C ILE A 43 3.28 15.88 1.64
N GLY A 44 3.98 14.75 1.49
CA GLY A 44 5.41 14.73 1.19
C GLY A 44 5.77 15.50 -0.08
N SER A 45 5.02 15.30 -1.16
CA SER A 45 5.22 16.07 -2.39
C SER A 45 4.97 17.57 -2.20
N MET A 46 4.02 17.97 -1.36
CA MET A 46 3.72 19.38 -1.12
C MET A 46 4.79 20.10 -0.28
N ILE A 47 5.71 19.37 0.36
CA ILE A 47 6.84 19.96 1.10
C ILE A 47 7.94 20.44 0.15
N ALA A 48 8.00 19.92 -1.08
CA ALA A 48 9.00 20.30 -2.06
C ALA A 48 8.79 21.75 -2.56
N THR A 49 9.89 22.41 -2.94
CA THR A 49 9.87 23.80 -3.42
C THR A 49 9.25 23.94 -4.81
N GLU A 50 9.40 22.91 -5.65
CA GLU A 50 8.80 22.83 -6.98
C GLU A 50 7.95 21.55 -7.07
N ILE A 51 6.74 21.68 -7.61
CA ILE A 51 5.76 20.59 -7.66
C ILE A 51 5.48 20.23 -9.13
N ALA A 52 5.87 19.02 -9.51
CA ALA A 52 5.46 18.38 -10.75
C ALA A 52 4.21 17.53 -10.50
N TRP A 53 3.06 17.99 -11.00
CA TRP A 53 1.75 17.36 -10.73
C TRP A 53 1.59 15.97 -11.33
N ASP A 54 2.23 15.70 -12.47
CA ASP A 54 2.30 14.36 -13.05
C ASP A 54 2.94 13.37 -12.07
N ARG A 55 4.00 13.81 -11.38
CA ARG A 55 4.70 13.02 -10.37
C ARG A 55 3.90 12.81 -9.09
N VAL A 56 3.10 13.80 -8.67
CA VAL A 56 2.14 13.65 -7.56
C VAL A 56 1.13 12.56 -7.89
N GLY A 57 0.55 12.61 -9.09
CA GLY A 57 -0.38 11.57 -9.56
C GLY A 57 0.27 10.20 -9.63
N ALA A 58 1.50 10.12 -10.15
CA ALA A 58 2.25 8.88 -10.25
C ALA A 58 2.56 8.27 -8.88
N ILE A 59 3.07 9.04 -7.91
CA ILE A 59 3.38 8.51 -6.58
C ILE A 59 2.13 8.09 -5.81
N ALA A 60 1.03 8.83 -5.95
CA ALA A 60 -0.27 8.44 -5.40
C ALA A 60 -0.75 7.11 -5.99
N LEU A 61 -0.65 6.94 -7.32
CA LEU A 61 -1.02 5.70 -8.00
C LEU A 61 -0.12 4.52 -7.59
N ILE A 62 1.20 4.72 -7.50
CA ILE A 62 2.15 3.70 -7.04
C ILE A 62 1.72 3.18 -5.66
N TYR A 63 1.46 4.07 -4.70
CA TYR A 63 1.07 3.66 -3.35
C TYR A 63 -0.34 3.08 -3.26
N ALA A 64 -1.29 3.58 -4.06
CA ALA A 64 -2.62 2.98 -4.17
C ALA A 64 -2.55 1.53 -4.68
N LEU A 65 -1.70 1.25 -5.67
CA LEU A 65 -1.51 -0.10 -6.22
C LEU A 65 -0.73 -1.00 -5.26
N ALA A 66 0.45 -0.56 -4.81
CA ALA A 66 1.33 -1.37 -3.97
C ALA A 66 0.77 -1.57 -2.56
N LEU A 67 0.44 -0.50 -1.84
CA LEU A 67 -0.05 -0.59 -0.47
C LEU A 67 -1.57 -0.76 -0.40
N GLY A 68 -2.29 -0.05 -1.27
CA GLY A 68 -3.75 -0.09 -1.28
C GLY A 68 -4.37 -1.34 -1.88
N VAL A 69 -3.60 -2.13 -2.64
CA VAL A 69 -4.05 -3.42 -3.17
C VAL A 69 -3.09 -4.53 -2.78
N SER A 70 -1.83 -4.48 -3.24
CA SER A 70 -0.93 -5.62 -3.11
C SER A 70 -0.60 -5.97 -1.65
N ALA A 71 -0.35 -4.97 -0.78
CA ALA A 71 -0.07 -5.19 0.63
C ALA A 71 -1.27 -5.77 1.39
N HIS A 72 -2.49 -5.26 1.16
CA HIS A 72 -3.69 -5.82 1.78
C HIS A 72 -3.94 -7.26 1.32
N VAL A 73 -3.70 -7.55 0.04
CA VAL A 73 -3.80 -8.91 -0.49
C VAL A 73 -2.72 -9.81 0.12
N ALA A 74 -1.48 -9.32 0.24
CA ALA A 74 -0.38 -10.03 0.90
C ALA A 74 -0.72 -10.36 2.36
N ASP A 75 -1.32 -9.42 3.10
CA ASP A 75 -1.74 -9.64 4.50
C ASP A 75 -2.82 -10.72 4.59
N ASN A 76 -3.72 -10.78 3.61
CA ASN A 76 -4.73 -11.83 3.52
C ASN A 76 -4.16 -13.20 3.08
N LEU A 77 -3.04 -13.23 2.35
CA LEU A 77 -2.38 -14.46 1.93
C LEU A 77 -1.42 -15.03 2.98
N GLY A 78 -0.78 -14.16 3.78
CA GLY A 78 0.40 -14.50 4.56
C GLY A 78 0.28 -14.34 6.07
N SER A 79 -0.62 -13.51 6.57
CA SER A 79 -0.73 -13.26 8.02
C SER A 79 -1.26 -14.48 8.77
N LYS A 80 -0.82 -14.63 10.02
CA LYS A 80 -1.22 -15.75 10.89
C LYS A 80 -2.65 -15.63 11.41
N LYS A 81 -3.22 -14.42 11.43
CA LYS A 81 -4.58 -14.16 11.90
C LYS A 81 -5.59 -14.40 10.79
N ALA A 82 -6.76 -14.95 11.13
CA ALA A 82 -7.86 -15.10 10.18
C ALA A 82 -8.26 -13.72 9.61
N LYS A 83 -8.22 -13.57 8.28
CA LYS A 83 -8.62 -12.34 7.61
C LYS A 83 -9.98 -12.51 6.94
N PRO A 84 -10.97 -11.68 7.31
CA PRO A 84 -12.37 -11.92 6.97
C PRO A 84 -12.72 -11.64 5.50
N TRP A 85 -11.91 -10.87 4.76
CA TRP A 85 -12.23 -10.52 3.36
C TRP A 85 -11.56 -11.44 2.34
N GLY A 86 -10.31 -11.87 2.58
CA GLY A 86 -9.57 -12.76 1.67
C GLY A 86 -10.19 -14.14 1.51
N SER A 87 -10.93 -14.63 2.51
CA SER A 87 -11.59 -15.95 2.48
C SER A 87 -12.68 -16.10 1.40
N TYR A 88 -13.12 -14.99 0.80
CA TYR A 88 -14.11 -14.99 -0.29
C TYR A 88 -13.48 -15.17 -1.68
N PHE A 89 -12.14 -15.19 -1.77
CA PHE A 89 -11.38 -15.34 -3.00
C PHE A 89 -10.53 -16.60 -2.95
N THR A 90 -10.22 -17.17 -4.12
CA THR A 90 -9.26 -18.26 -4.19
C THR A 90 -7.84 -17.72 -4.00
N LYS A 91 -6.92 -18.57 -3.52
CA LYS A 91 -5.50 -18.22 -3.39
C LYS A 91 -4.92 -17.71 -4.72
N SER A 92 -5.28 -18.34 -5.84
CA SER A 92 -4.81 -17.92 -7.17
C SER A 92 -5.32 -16.54 -7.57
N GLN A 93 -6.58 -16.21 -7.27
CA GLN A 93 -7.13 -14.86 -7.54
C GLN A 93 -6.38 -13.79 -6.76
N LEU A 94 -6.13 -14.03 -5.47
CA LEU A 94 -5.35 -13.13 -4.62
C LEU A 94 -3.91 -13.01 -5.14
N LEU A 95 -3.25 -14.10 -5.49
CA LEU A 95 -1.88 -14.06 -6.00
C LEU A 95 -1.79 -13.26 -7.31
N VAL A 96 -2.71 -13.49 -8.26
CA VAL A 96 -2.76 -12.73 -9.52
C VAL A 96 -2.98 -11.25 -9.24
N LEU A 97 -3.93 -10.90 -8.36
CA LEU A 97 -4.19 -9.50 -8.00
C LEU A 97 -2.95 -8.83 -7.36
N MET A 98 -2.30 -9.51 -6.42
CA MET A 98 -1.08 -9.01 -5.77
C MET A 98 0.04 -8.79 -6.79
N VAL A 99 0.37 -9.80 -7.60
CA VAL A 99 1.50 -9.74 -8.54
C VAL A 99 1.25 -8.69 -9.62
N THR A 100 0.05 -8.62 -10.19
CA THR A 100 -0.25 -7.67 -11.27
C THR A 100 -0.23 -6.22 -10.78
N THR A 101 -0.83 -5.93 -9.63
CA THR A 101 -0.81 -4.57 -9.06
C THR A 101 0.56 -4.15 -8.59
N LEU A 102 1.33 -5.07 -7.99
CA LEU A 102 2.69 -4.79 -7.55
C LEU A 102 3.62 -4.57 -8.74
N ALA A 103 3.51 -5.38 -9.79
CA ALA A 103 4.29 -5.21 -11.02
C ALA A 103 3.97 -3.88 -11.71
N ALA A 104 2.70 -3.46 -11.74
CA ALA A 104 2.32 -2.16 -12.26
C ALA A 104 2.94 -1.01 -11.43
N ALA A 105 2.86 -1.08 -10.10
CA ALA A 105 3.45 -0.09 -9.21
C ALA A 105 4.97 0.02 -9.39
N TYR A 106 5.69 -1.11 -9.39
CA TYR A 106 7.14 -1.12 -9.61
C TYR A 106 7.51 -0.73 -11.04
N GLY A 107 6.70 -1.04 -12.05
CA GLY A 107 6.93 -0.60 -13.42
C GLY A 107 6.93 0.93 -13.53
N ILE A 108 5.92 1.60 -12.95
CA ILE A 108 5.85 3.07 -12.88
C ILE A 108 7.02 3.61 -12.04
N GLY A 109 7.29 3.00 -10.88
CA GLY A 109 8.40 3.40 -10.01
C GLY A 109 9.76 3.31 -10.70
N ILE A 110 10.06 2.21 -11.37
CA ILE A 110 11.32 1.98 -12.10
C ILE A 110 11.49 3.01 -13.22
N TYR A 111 10.41 3.32 -13.96
CA TYR A 111 10.43 4.39 -14.97
C TYR A 111 10.93 5.71 -14.37
N TYR A 112 10.38 6.13 -13.22
CA TYR A 112 10.82 7.36 -12.56
C TYR A 112 12.22 7.24 -11.96
N ILE A 113 12.57 6.12 -11.34
CA ILE A 113 13.89 5.88 -10.75
C ILE A 113 14.99 6.01 -11.81
N VAL A 114 14.81 5.37 -12.97
CA VAL A 114 15.85 5.33 -14.01
C VAL A 114 16.01 6.67 -14.70
N LEU A 115 14.92 7.39 -14.96
CA LEU A 115 14.95 8.57 -15.82
C LEU A 115 15.00 9.90 -15.08
N PHE A 116 14.52 9.97 -13.83
CA PHE A 116 14.24 11.25 -13.17
C PHE A 116 14.66 11.31 -11.70
N VAL A 117 14.39 10.26 -10.93
CA VAL A 117 14.48 10.25 -9.45
C VAL A 117 15.21 9.00 -8.94
N PRO A 118 16.52 8.81 -9.22
CA PRO A 118 17.25 7.62 -8.79
C PRO A 118 17.17 7.34 -7.28
N LEU A 119 17.09 8.38 -6.45
CA LEU A 119 17.02 8.24 -5.00
C LEU A 119 15.74 7.52 -4.53
N LEU A 120 14.65 7.60 -5.32
CA LEU A 120 13.41 6.88 -5.04
C LEU A 120 13.64 5.35 -4.98
N GLY A 121 14.69 4.84 -5.62
CA GLY A 121 15.05 3.42 -5.61
C GLY A 121 15.36 2.88 -4.22
N ILE A 122 15.95 3.69 -3.34
CA ILE A 122 16.21 3.29 -1.95
C ILE A 122 14.88 3.09 -1.21
N ILE A 123 13.95 4.02 -1.37
CA ILE A 123 12.64 3.95 -0.72
C ILE A 123 11.82 2.80 -1.29
N ALA A 124 11.82 2.61 -2.61
CA ALA A 124 11.13 1.50 -3.27
C ALA A 124 11.66 0.13 -2.81
N ALA A 125 12.97 0.00 -2.54
CA ALA A 125 13.54 -1.22 -1.98
C ALA A 125 13.09 -1.47 -0.53
N LEU A 126 13.08 -0.43 0.31
CA LEU A 126 12.60 -0.51 1.69
C LEU A 126 11.10 -0.82 1.78
N GLU A 127 10.28 -0.13 1.00
CA GLU A 127 8.84 -0.37 0.86
C GLU A 127 8.55 -1.80 0.42
N GLY A 128 9.29 -2.30 -0.57
CA GLY A 128 9.18 -3.71 -1.02
C GLY A 128 9.53 -4.69 0.08
N PHE A 129 10.62 -4.43 0.82
CA PHE A 129 10.99 -5.21 1.99
C PHE A 129 9.86 -5.23 3.02
N PHE A 130 9.32 -4.08 3.42
CA PHE A 130 8.23 -4.01 4.41
C PHE A 130 6.94 -4.62 3.90
N LEU A 131 6.64 -4.53 2.60
CA LEU A 131 5.44 -5.15 2.03
C LEU A 131 5.45 -6.65 2.30
N PHE A 132 6.57 -7.33 2.08
CA PHE A 132 6.66 -8.75 2.37
C PHE A 132 6.88 -9.04 3.86
N ALA A 133 7.79 -8.31 4.51
CA ALA A 133 8.17 -8.57 5.89
C ALA A 133 7.03 -8.31 6.89
N TYR A 134 6.27 -7.23 6.68
CA TYR A 134 5.13 -6.86 7.51
C TYR A 134 3.95 -7.79 7.24
N ASN A 135 3.51 -7.92 5.98
CA ASN A 135 2.22 -8.55 5.68
C ASN A 135 2.25 -10.08 5.74
N PHE A 136 3.38 -10.72 5.42
CA PHE A 136 3.55 -12.16 5.63
C PHE A 136 4.04 -12.52 7.03
N GLU A 137 4.22 -11.52 7.91
CA GLU A 137 4.85 -11.69 9.22
C GLU A 137 6.19 -12.46 9.12
N ALA A 138 6.97 -12.14 8.09
CA ALA A 138 8.26 -12.78 7.85
C ALA A 138 9.21 -12.52 9.04
N PHE A 139 10.27 -13.32 9.14
CA PHE A 139 11.23 -13.24 10.25
C PHE A 139 10.55 -13.41 11.63
N GLY A 140 9.53 -14.27 11.69
CA GLY A 140 8.77 -14.52 12.91
C GLY A 140 7.89 -13.36 13.37
N GLY A 141 7.63 -12.37 12.51
CA GLY A 141 6.81 -11.19 12.83
C GLY A 141 7.58 -10.03 13.47
N ARG A 142 8.92 -10.05 13.45
CA ARG A 142 9.77 -8.98 14.01
C ARG A 142 9.42 -7.58 13.48
N PHE A 143 9.00 -7.50 12.23
CA PHE A 143 8.63 -6.26 11.55
C PHE A 143 7.12 -5.95 11.59
N HIS A 144 6.31 -6.74 12.29
CA HIS A 144 4.87 -6.56 12.39
C HIS A 144 4.49 -5.92 13.73
N SER A 145 4.79 -4.62 13.89
CA SER A 145 4.47 -3.85 15.10
C SER A 145 4.05 -2.42 14.76
N ASN A 146 3.44 -1.71 15.72
CA ASN A 146 3.04 -0.30 15.53
C ASN A 146 4.23 0.62 15.20
N PHE A 147 5.42 0.30 15.73
CA PHE A 147 6.63 1.05 15.40
C PHE A 147 6.98 0.91 13.92
N TRP A 148 7.06 -0.33 13.43
CA TRP A 148 7.36 -0.59 12.03
C TRP A 148 6.26 -0.11 11.10
N PHE A 149 4.99 -0.19 11.53
CA PHE A 149 3.86 0.40 10.82
C PHE A 149 4.05 1.90 10.61
N ALA A 150 4.43 2.65 11.65
CA ALA A 150 4.63 4.10 11.54
C ALA A 150 5.78 4.45 10.59
N ILE A 151 6.88 3.68 10.66
CA ILE A 151 8.02 3.84 9.75
C ILE A 151 7.62 3.50 8.31
N SER A 152 7.09 2.30 8.08
CA SER A 152 6.84 1.79 6.74
C SER A 152 5.65 2.45 6.07
N TRP A 153 4.52 2.60 6.76
CA TRP A 153 3.26 3.09 6.16
C TRP A 153 2.94 4.54 6.54
N GLY A 154 3.85 5.23 7.22
CA GLY A 154 3.77 6.65 7.56
C GLY A 154 4.94 7.45 6.98
N THR A 155 6.13 7.28 7.56
CA THR A 155 7.32 8.06 7.20
C THR A 155 7.80 7.81 5.77
N LEU A 156 7.94 6.55 5.34
CA LEU A 156 8.42 6.23 4.00
C LEU A 156 7.49 6.75 2.87
N PRO A 157 6.15 6.67 2.95
CA PRO A 157 5.26 7.30 1.98
C PRO A 157 5.45 8.82 1.88
N ALA A 158 5.56 9.51 3.02
CA ALA A 158 5.82 10.95 3.04
C ALA A 158 7.17 11.28 2.40
N LEU A 159 8.22 10.55 2.77
CA LEU A 159 9.55 10.74 2.18
C LEU A 159 9.56 10.43 0.68
N ALA A 160 8.85 9.39 0.24
CA ALA A 160 8.71 9.04 -1.18
C ALA A 160 8.04 10.17 -1.97
N GLY A 161 6.99 10.76 -1.40
CA GLY A 161 6.33 11.94 -1.94
C GLY A 161 7.27 13.11 -2.16
N TYR A 162 8.11 13.42 -1.18
CA TYR A 162 9.11 14.49 -1.26
C TYR A 162 10.22 14.16 -2.27
N VAL A 163 10.82 12.97 -2.16
CA VAL A 163 11.91 12.51 -3.03
C VAL A 163 11.45 12.47 -4.48
N MET A 164 10.22 12.06 -4.76
CA MET A 164 9.65 12.07 -6.11
C MET A 164 9.72 13.46 -6.77
N GLN A 165 9.58 14.54 -5.99
CA GLN A 165 9.68 15.90 -6.49
C GLN A 165 11.14 16.37 -6.55
N ALA A 166 11.86 16.23 -5.45
CA ALA A 166 13.13 16.92 -5.24
C ALA A 166 14.39 16.08 -5.51
N ASN A 167 14.24 14.76 -5.70
CA ASN A 167 15.34 13.78 -5.82
C ASN A 167 16.47 14.00 -4.77
N SER A 168 16.09 14.38 -3.55
CA SER A 168 16.98 14.68 -2.42
C SER A 168 16.30 14.31 -1.11
N ILE A 169 17.05 14.29 0.00
CA ILE A 169 16.52 14.05 1.34
C ILE A 169 16.58 15.36 2.14
N SER A 170 15.49 15.69 2.83
CA SER A 170 15.42 16.84 3.74
C SER A 170 14.85 16.42 5.08
N ILE A 171 15.35 17.03 6.17
CA ILE A 171 14.87 16.75 7.52
C ILE A 171 13.42 17.22 7.74
N VAL A 172 12.94 18.17 6.94
CA VAL A 172 11.55 18.64 6.98
C VAL A 172 10.57 17.57 6.46
N ALA A 173 11.09 16.57 5.73
CA ALA A 173 10.32 15.45 5.18
C ALA A 173 10.49 14.13 5.96
N LEU A 174 11.08 14.18 7.16
CA LEU A 174 11.31 13.04 8.07
C LEU A 174 10.53 13.23 9.38
#